data_AF-A0AAQ3PG65-F1
#
_entry.id   AF-A0AAQ3PG65-F1
#
_cell.length_a   1.000
_cell.length_b   1.000
_cell.length_c   1.000
_cell.angle_alpha   90.00
_cell.angle_beta   90.00
_cell.angle_gamma   90.00
#
_symmetry.space_group_name_H-M   'P 1'
#
loop_
_entity.id
_entity.type
_entity.pdbx_description
1 polymer ?
#
loop_
_entity_poly.entity_id
_entity_poly.type
_entity_poly.pdbx_seq_one_letter_code
_entity_poly.pdbx_strand_id
1 'polypeptide(L)'
;MAQHTDQDGCLDAISPPPEQLETLKIYGHVGKLPAWTKLLSNLRKMKLRLTMITQDEVDLLANLASLHTLCLCFKEFQYEELRFKGYRCFRSLLVLKITCNCRIHSITFEERVMWSLQVLKIHCSNLSSLKFFGLKELEDLREVTLHGSYDNKLKQNLRSQLGEHPREIKPFLKLN
;
A
#
# COMPACT_ATOMS: atom_id res chain seq x y z
N MET A 1 20.72 24.66 -27.22
CA MET A 1 19.46 23.93 -27.45
C MET A 1 19.42 22.78 -26.47
N ALA A 2 18.66 22.90 -25.38
CA ALA A 2 18.46 21.78 -24.46
C ALA A 2 17.49 20.81 -25.13
N GLN A 3 17.91 19.55 -25.31
CA GLN A 3 17.04 18.46 -25.71
C GLN A 3 16.10 18.17 -24.54
N HIS A 4 14.85 18.62 -24.64
CA HIS A 4 13.78 18.08 -23.81
C HIS A 4 13.47 16.69 -24.33
N THR A 5 13.93 15.67 -23.61
CA THR A 5 13.40 14.32 -23.75
C THR A 5 11.98 14.30 -23.19
N ASP A 6 11.01 13.86 -23.99
CA ASP A 6 9.59 13.60 -23.66
C ASP A 6 9.38 12.52 -22.57
N GLN A 7 10.28 12.41 -21.59
CA GLN A 7 10.28 11.42 -20.53
C GLN A 7 10.08 11.99 -19.12
N ASP A 8 10.19 13.31 -18.93
CA ASP A 8 9.88 13.92 -17.64
C ASP A 8 8.38 14.21 -17.58
N GLY A 9 7.71 13.60 -16.59
CA GLY A 9 6.29 13.86 -16.39
C GLY A 9 6.09 15.31 -15.96
N CYS A 10 4.94 15.92 -16.31
CA CYS A 10 4.61 17.31 -15.92
C CYS A 10 4.77 17.58 -14.40
N LEU A 11 4.69 16.54 -13.57
CA LEU A 11 4.89 16.64 -12.13
C LEU A 11 6.37 16.74 -11.71
N ASP A 12 7.33 16.27 -12.50
CA ASP A 12 8.77 16.34 -12.18
C ASP A 12 9.31 17.77 -12.21
N ALA A 13 8.63 18.68 -12.92
CA ALA A 13 8.97 20.10 -13.00
C ALA A 13 8.67 20.89 -11.70
N ILE A 14 7.98 20.29 -10.72
CA ILE A 14 7.65 20.96 -9.46
C ILE A 14 8.92 21.05 -8.60
N SER A 15 9.46 22.27 -8.50
CA SER A 15 10.60 22.61 -7.65
C SER A 15 10.42 24.03 -7.09
N PRO A 16 10.56 24.25 -5.77
CA PRO A 16 10.87 23.25 -4.74
C PRO A 16 9.70 22.28 -4.48
N PRO A 17 9.94 21.12 -3.83
CA PRO A 17 8.87 20.26 -3.36
C PRO A 17 7.88 21.03 -2.46
N PRO A 18 6.59 20.69 -2.46
CA PRO A 18 5.63 21.32 -1.57
C PRO A 18 5.78 20.78 -0.14
N GLU A 19 6.74 21.33 0.62
CA GLU A 19 7.18 20.81 1.93
C GLU A 19 6.07 20.76 3.00
N GLN A 20 5.07 21.65 2.93
CA GLN A 20 3.95 21.71 3.87
C GLN A 20 2.76 20.83 3.45
N LEU A 21 2.91 20.02 2.39
CA LEU A 21 1.82 19.22 1.85
C LEU A 21 1.47 18.05 2.79
N GLU A 22 0.31 18.13 3.44
CA GLU A 22 -0.18 17.05 4.30
C GLU A 22 -0.96 15.97 3.55
N THR A 23 -1.52 16.28 2.37
CA THR A 23 -2.31 15.34 1.58
C THR A 23 -1.94 15.42 0.10
N LEU A 24 -1.61 14.28 -0.49
CA LEU A 24 -1.29 14.13 -1.90
C LEU A 24 -2.24 13.12 -2.54
N LYS A 25 -2.82 13.50 -3.68
CA LYS A 25 -3.63 12.60 -4.51
C LYS A 25 -3.10 12.64 -5.94
N ILE A 26 -2.68 11.50 -6.46
CA ILE A 26 -2.19 11.37 -7.83
C ILE A 26 -3.12 10.42 -8.58
N TYR A 27 -3.51 10.83 -9.78
CA TYR A 27 -4.39 10.10 -10.68
C TYR A 27 -3.75 10.01 -12.06
N GLY A 28 -3.82 8.85 -12.72
CA GLY A 28 -3.43 8.72 -14.12
C GLY A 28 -2.60 7.48 -14.44
N HIS A 29 -1.91 7.50 -15.58
CA HIS A 29 -1.01 6.44 -15.99
C HIS A 29 0.39 6.76 -15.48
N VAL A 30 0.71 6.37 -14.24
CA VAL A 30 2.01 6.71 -13.66
C VAL A 30 2.87 5.45 -13.59
N GLY A 31 3.78 5.33 -14.56
CA GLY A 31 4.86 4.35 -14.54
C GLY A 31 5.99 4.72 -13.57
N LYS A 32 6.05 5.98 -13.12
CA LYS A 32 7.04 6.50 -12.16
C LYS A 32 6.51 7.70 -11.37
N LEU A 33 6.50 7.65 -10.04
CA LEU A 33 6.13 8.78 -9.19
C LEU A 33 7.21 9.87 -9.28
N PRO A 34 6.83 11.14 -9.13
CA PRO A 34 7.80 12.22 -9.16
C PRO A 34 8.86 12.06 -8.07
N ALA A 35 10.12 12.31 -8.41
CA ALA A 35 11.25 12.06 -7.51
C ALA A 35 11.16 12.83 -6.17
N TRP A 36 10.47 13.98 -6.18
CA TRP A 36 10.25 14.80 -4.99
C TRP A 36 9.23 14.22 -4.00
N THR A 37 8.44 13.21 -4.39
CA THR A 37 7.43 12.60 -3.50
C THR A 37 8.06 12.04 -2.23
N LYS A 38 9.26 11.46 -2.31
CA LYS A 38 10.02 10.94 -1.16
C LYS A 38 10.52 12.03 -0.19
N LEU A 39 10.46 13.30 -0.60
CA LEU A 39 10.93 14.44 0.20
C LEU A 39 9.83 15.06 1.07
N LEU A 40 8.58 14.59 0.97
CA LEU A 40 7.43 15.17 1.65
C LEU A 40 7.34 14.70 3.11
N SER A 41 8.12 15.35 4.00
CA SER A 41 8.21 15.00 5.42
C SER A 41 6.90 15.19 6.20
N ASN A 42 6.05 16.12 5.79
CA ASN A 42 4.76 16.42 6.43
C ASN A 42 3.57 15.64 5.83
N LEU A 43 3.80 14.77 4.83
CA LEU A 43 2.72 14.08 4.14
C LEU A 43 2.04 13.05 5.06
N ARG A 44 0.80 13.33 5.46
CA ARG A 44 0.01 12.46 6.34
C ARG A 44 -0.88 11.50 5.57
N LYS A 45 -1.31 11.87 4.36
CA LYS A 45 -2.22 11.07 3.55
C LYS A 45 -1.82 11.05 2.09
N MET A 46 -1.68 9.85 1.54
CA MET A 46 -1.41 9.66 0.13
C MET A 46 -2.48 8.77 -0.50
N LYS A 47 -3.00 9.21 -1.65
CA LYS A 47 -3.89 8.41 -2.49
C LYS A 47 -3.33 8.33 -3.90
N LEU A 48 -2.96 7.14 -4.30
CA LEU A 48 -2.56 6.82 -5.66
C LEU A 48 -3.72 6.12 -6.36
N ARG A 49 -4.16 6.65 -7.49
CA ARG A 49 -5.12 6.00 -8.40
C ARG A 49 -4.48 5.90 -9.78
N LEU A 50 -3.77 4.80 -9.99
CA LEU A 50 -2.92 4.62 -11.15
C LEU A 50 -3.49 3.55 -12.09
N THR A 51 -3.16 3.63 -13.38
CA THR A 51 -3.40 2.51 -14.29
C THR A 51 -2.50 1.34 -13.92
N MET A 52 -1.19 1.60 -13.83
CA MET A 52 -0.17 0.65 -13.42
C MET A 52 0.59 1.20 -12.22
N ILE A 53 1.02 0.34 -11.31
CA ILE A 53 2.01 0.66 -10.28
C ILE A 53 3.08 -0.45 -10.26
N THR A 54 4.33 -0.08 -9.98
CA THR A 54 5.43 -1.03 -9.84
C THR A 54 5.77 -1.25 -8.37
N GLN A 55 6.58 -2.27 -8.08
CA GLN A 55 7.09 -2.50 -6.73
C GLN A 55 8.01 -1.36 -6.28
N ASP A 56 8.83 -0.83 -7.18
CA ASP A 56 9.74 0.28 -6.88
C ASP A 56 8.97 1.54 -6.46
N GLU A 57 7.82 1.81 -7.11
CA GLU A 57 6.96 2.93 -6.74
C GLU A 57 6.32 2.77 -5.36
N VAL A 58 6.02 1.54 -4.94
CA VAL A 58 5.56 1.26 -3.58
C VAL A 58 6.70 1.42 -2.58
N ASP A 59 7.90 0.92 -2.92
CA ASP A 59 9.10 0.99 -2.08
C ASP A 59 9.55 2.44 -1.84
N LEU A 60 9.36 3.34 -2.81
CA LEU A 60 9.65 4.78 -2.66
C LEU A 60 8.84 5.43 -1.53
N LEU A 61 7.65 4.91 -1.21
CA LEU A 61 6.77 5.45 -0.16
C LEU A 61 7.18 4.99 1.25
N ALA A 62 8.07 4.00 1.35
CA ALA A 62 8.43 3.34 2.59
C ALA A 62 9.06 4.28 3.63
N ASN A 63 9.71 5.36 3.19
CA ASN A 63 10.47 6.26 4.07
C ASN A 63 9.73 7.57 4.40
N LEU A 64 8.46 7.70 4.03
CA LEU A 64 7.65 8.87 4.36
C LEU A 64 7.32 8.89 5.86
N ALA A 65 8.05 9.72 6.60
CA ALA A 65 8.06 9.70 8.07
C ALA A 65 6.69 9.96 8.72
N SER A 66 5.86 10.82 8.12
CA SER A 66 4.57 11.23 8.70
C SER A 66 3.36 10.56 8.05
N LEU A 67 3.56 9.59 7.16
CA LEU A 67 2.46 9.00 6.37
C LEU A 67 1.58 8.10 7.24
N HIS A 68 0.38 8.58 7.57
CA HIS A 68 -0.60 7.86 8.39
C HIS A 68 -1.60 7.05 7.57
N THR A 69 -1.88 7.47 6.34
CA THR A 69 -2.85 6.79 5.48
C THR A 69 -2.32 6.67 4.06
N LEU A 70 -2.24 5.43 3.59
CA LEU A 70 -1.89 5.10 2.21
C LEU A 70 -3.04 4.39 1.53
N CYS A 71 -3.51 4.95 0.42
CA CYS A 71 -4.50 4.34 -0.45
C CYS A 71 -3.87 4.03 -1.81
N LEU A 72 -3.60 2.77 -2.08
CA LEU A 72 -3.12 2.27 -3.36
C LEU A 72 -4.33 1.78 -4.18
N CYS A 73 -4.57 2.41 -5.33
CA CYS A 73 -5.59 1.99 -6.27
C CYS A 73 -4.96 1.80 -7.65
N PHE A 74 -4.91 0.57 -8.16
CA PHE A 74 -4.26 0.26 -9.43
C PHE A 74 -5.01 -0.78 -10.25
N LYS A 75 -4.98 -0.67 -11.58
CA LYS A 75 -5.59 -1.66 -12.48
C LYS A 75 -4.63 -2.78 -12.84
N GLU A 76 -3.34 -2.48 -12.88
CA GLU A 76 -2.26 -3.36 -13.28
C GLU A 76 -1.11 -3.28 -12.27
N PHE A 77 -0.44 -4.41 -12.07
CA PHE A 77 0.75 -4.53 -11.23
C PHE A 77 1.75 -5.43 -11.95
N GLN A 78 3.03 -5.05 -11.93
CA GLN A 78 4.05 -5.70 -12.75
C GLN A 78 4.33 -7.16 -12.38
N TYR A 79 4.02 -7.55 -11.14
CA TYR A 79 4.26 -8.89 -10.61
C TYR A 79 2.97 -9.51 -10.09
N GLU A 80 3.05 -10.77 -9.68
CA GLU A 80 1.94 -11.47 -9.03
C GLU A 80 1.93 -11.29 -7.51
N GLU A 81 3.03 -10.80 -6.93
CA GLU A 81 3.18 -10.56 -5.49
C GLU A 81 3.45 -9.08 -5.21
N LEU A 82 2.55 -8.44 -4.46
CA LEU A 82 2.81 -7.13 -3.87
C LEU A 82 3.50 -7.34 -2.52
N ARG A 83 4.75 -6.88 -2.40
CA ARG A 83 5.54 -7.07 -1.19
C ARG A 83 5.80 -5.75 -0.48
N PHE A 84 5.60 -5.73 0.83
CA PHE A 84 6.08 -4.66 1.69
C PHE A 84 7.31 -5.19 2.41
N LYS A 85 8.48 -4.67 2.04
CA LYS A 85 9.80 -5.06 2.56
C LYS A 85 10.51 -3.90 3.26
N GLY A 86 11.54 -4.23 4.01
CA GLY A 86 12.43 -3.27 4.67
C GLY A 86 12.19 -3.13 6.18
N TYR A 87 13.27 -2.87 6.91
CA TYR A 87 13.27 -2.80 8.36
C TYR A 87 12.79 -1.44 8.85
N ARG A 88 11.72 -1.41 9.65
CA ARG A 88 11.11 -0.18 10.18
C ARG A 88 10.80 0.82 9.06
N CYS A 89 10.26 0.33 7.95
CA CYS A 89 9.62 1.17 6.94
C CYS A 89 8.23 1.61 7.42
N PHE A 90 7.57 2.50 6.68
CA PHE A 90 6.17 2.91 6.89
C PHE A 90 5.81 3.18 8.37
N ARG A 91 6.73 3.80 9.12
CA ARG A 91 6.73 3.76 10.60
C ARG A 91 5.48 4.34 11.23
N SER A 92 4.86 5.31 10.56
CA SER A 92 3.69 6.02 11.07
C SER A 92 2.40 5.59 10.38
N LEU A 93 2.44 4.56 9.53
CA LEU A 93 1.31 4.13 8.73
C LEU A 93 0.28 3.41 9.60
N LEU A 94 -0.88 4.05 9.79
CA LEU A 94 -1.98 3.52 10.60
C LEU A 94 -3.01 2.78 9.74
N VAL A 95 -3.22 3.25 8.51
CA VAL A 95 -4.22 2.73 7.59
C VAL A 95 -3.62 2.47 6.21
N LEU A 96 -3.72 1.22 5.77
CA LEU A 96 -3.38 0.81 4.41
C LEU A 96 -4.65 0.34 3.71
N LYS A 97 -4.97 0.97 2.58
CA LYS A 97 -6.03 0.53 1.68
C LYS A 97 -5.43 0.12 0.35
N ILE A 98 -5.71 -1.11 -0.07
CA ILE A 98 -5.33 -1.65 -1.37
C ILE A 98 -6.62 -1.87 -2.17
N THR A 99 -6.69 -1.30 -3.36
CA THR A 99 -7.80 -1.49 -4.30
C THR A 99 -7.25 -1.87 -5.66
N CYS A 100 -7.53 -3.08 -6.13
CA CYS A 100 -6.87 -3.59 -7.32
C CYS A 100 -7.82 -4.37 -8.23
N ASN A 101 -7.61 -4.28 -9.55
CA ASN A 101 -8.35 -5.08 -10.53
C ASN A 101 -7.45 -6.00 -11.36
N CYS A 102 -6.22 -6.24 -10.88
CA CYS A 102 -5.23 -7.12 -11.48
C CYS A 102 -5.15 -8.46 -10.76
N ARG A 103 -4.56 -9.45 -11.44
CA ARG A 103 -4.27 -10.78 -10.90
C ARG A 103 -3.03 -10.74 -9.99
N ILE A 104 -3.17 -10.17 -8.80
CA ILE A 104 -2.18 -10.41 -7.73
C ILE A 104 -2.55 -11.70 -6.99
N HIS A 105 -1.59 -12.60 -6.85
CA HIS A 105 -1.74 -13.86 -6.13
C HIS A 105 -1.39 -13.73 -4.66
N SER A 106 -0.56 -12.77 -4.27
CA SER A 106 -0.23 -12.57 -2.87
C SER A 106 0.08 -11.13 -2.49
N ILE A 107 -0.19 -10.83 -1.22
CA ILE A 107 0.30 -9.65 -0.52
C ILE A 107 1.14 -10.13 0.66
N THR A 108 2.40 -9.69 0.69
CA THR A 108 3.38 -10.13 1.69
C THR A 108 3.84 -8.94 2.52
N PHE A 109 3.79 -9.08 3.84
CA PHE A 109 4.37 -8.14 4.79
C PHE A 109 5.60 -8.79 5.41
N GLU A 110 6.79 -8.26 5.13
CA GLU A 110 8.01 -8.75 5.78
C GLU A 110 8.10 -8.28 7.25
N GLU A 111 8.98 -8.93 8.01
CA GLU A 111 9.20 -8.64 9.42
C GLU A 111 9.43 -7.14 9.65
N ARG A 112 8.70 -6.56 10.61
CA ARG A 112 8.86 -5.16 11.08
C ARG A 112 8.73 -4.09 9.99
N VAL A 113 8.01 -4.34 8.90
CA VAL A 113 7.81 -3.36 7.82
C VAL A 113 6.79 -2.26 8.16
N MET A 114 5.76 -2.57 8.96
CA MET A 114 4.60 -1.70 9.20
C MET A 114 4.07 -1.89 10.62
N TRP A 115 4.95 -1.76 11.61
CA TRP A 115 4.65 -2.06 13.02
C TRP A 115 3.42 -1.31 13.60
N SER A 116 3.17 -0.06 13.20
CA SER A 116 2.04 0.76 13.67
C SER A 116 0.74 0.58 12.86
N LEU A 117 0.70 -0.33 11.88
CA LEU A 117 -0.47 -0.52 11.03
C LEU A 117 -1.63 -1.10 11.83
N GLN A 118 -2.72 -0.35 11.94
CA GLN A 118 -3.91 -0.76 12.70
C GLN A 118 -5.01 -1.31 11.80
N VAL A 119 -5.15 -0.80 10.57
CA VAL A 119 -6.26 -1.15 9.69
C VAL A 119 -5.76 -1.46 8.29
N LEU A 120 -6.01 -2.70 7.86
CA LEU A 120 -5.78 -3.15 6.49
C LEU A 120 -7.13 -3.28 5.76
N LYS A 121 -7.30 -2.56 4.65
CA LYS A 121 -8.52 -2.62 3.82
C LYS A 121 -8.18 -3.13 2.43
N ILE A 122 -8.83 -4.21 2.03
CA ILE A 122 -8.62 -4.84 0.72
C ILE A 122 -9.93 -4.75 -0.06
N HIS A 123 -9.83 -4.23 -1.28
CA HIS A 123 -10.94 -4.16 -2.22
C HIS A 123 -10.42 -4.54 -3.61
N CYS A 124 -10.39 -5.82 -3.89
CA CYS A 124 -9.87 -6.32 -5.16
C CYS A 124 -10.81 -7.32 -5.81
N SER A 125 -11.02 -7.16 -7.12
CA SER A 125 -11.88 -8.02 -7.93
C SER A 125 -11.09 -9.23 -8.47
N ASN A 126 -11.77 -10.37 -8.71
CA ASN A 126 -11.22 -11.55 -9.39
C ASN A 126 -10.07 -12.29 -8.66
N LEU A 127 -10.11 -12.32 -7.33
CA LEU A 127 -9.01 -12.84 -6.50
C LEU A 127 -9.39 -14.09 -5.70
N SER A 128 -9.98 -15.10 -6.34
CA SER A 128 -10.31 -16.39 -5.71
C SER A 128 -9.09 -17.16 -5.16
N SER A 129 -7.87 -16.67 -5.39
CA SER A 129 -6.62 -17.30 -4.94
C SER A 129 -5.67 -16.36 -4.21
N LEU A 130 -6.08 -15.12 -3.88
CA LEU A 130 -5.21 -14.19 -3.17
C LEU A 130 -4.80 -14.75 -1.81
N LYS A 131 -3.50 -14.69 -1.50
CA LYS A 131 -2.93 -15.10 -0.22
C LYS A 131 -2.35 -13.89 0.50
N PHE A 132 -2.36 -13.97 1.82
CA PHE A 132 -1.68 -13.02 2.69
C PHE A 132 -0.58 -13.73 3.44
N PHE A 133 0.59 -13.08 3.52
CA PHE A 133 1.74 -13.56 4.28
C PHE A 133 2.21 -12.47 5.22
N GLY A 134 2.66 -12.87 6.41
CA GLY A 134 3.24 -11.96 7.39
C GLY A 134 2.25 -11.06 8.12
N LEU A 135 0.95 -11.41 8.17
CA LEU A 135 -0.01 -10.64 8.98
C LEU A 135 0.39 -10.56 10.46
N LYS A 136 1.05 -11.60 10.98
CA LYS A 136 1.60 -11.65 12.34
C LYS A 136 2.72 -10.62 12.61
N GLU A 137 3.36 -10.12 11.55
CA GLU A 137 4.43 -9.11 11.64
C GLU A 137 3.87 -7.69 11.81
N LEU A 138 2.54 -7.52 11.66
CA LEU A 138 1.83 -6.26 11.81
C LEU A 138 1.38 -6.09 13.27
N GLU A 139 2.33 -5.80 14.16
CA GLU A 139 2.16 -5.83 15.62
C GLU A 139 0.92 -5.09 16.14
N ASP A 140 0.57 -3.93 15.57
CA ASP A 140 -0.60 -3.13 15.99
C ASP A 140 -1.89 -3.44 15.22
N LEU A 141 -1.92 -4.45 14.34
CA LEU A 141 -3.06 -4.74 13.46
C LEU A 141 -4.32 -5.07 14.25
N ARG A 142 -5.36 -4.24 14.11
CA ARG A 142 -6.67 -4.36 14.80
C ARG A 142 -7.75 -4.92 13.90
N GLU A 143 -7.70 -4.54 12.63
CA GLU A 143 -8.79 -4.79 11.68
C GLU A 143 -8.23 -5.16 10.32
N VAL A 144 -8.75 -6.24 9.76
CA VAL A 144 -8.68 -6.53 8.32
C VAL A 144 -10.08 -6.44 7.75
N THR A 145 -10.30 -5.55 6.79
CA THR A 145 -11.57 -5.43 6.08
C THR A 145 -11.41 -5.93 4.65
N LEU A 146 -12.28 -6.85 4.25
CA LEU A 146 -12.47 -7.26 2.86
C LEU A 146 -13.74 -6.61 2.31
N HIS A 147 -13.60 -5.92 1.18
CA HIS A 147 -14.71 -5.36 0.41
C HIS A 147 -14.93 -6.16 -0.87
N GLY A 148 -16.13 -6.70 -1.05
CA GLY A 148 -16.52 -7.47 -2.23
C GLY A 148 -16.60 -8.98 -2.00
N SER A 149 -16.74 -9.71 -3.11
CA SER A 149 -16.95 -11.16 -3.06
C SER A 149 -15.62 -11.92 -3.07
N TYR A 150 -15.30 -12.53 -1.93
CA TYR A 150 -14.15 -13.42 -1.76
C TYR A 150 -14.61 -14.83 -1.43
N ASP A 151 -13.84 -15.83 -1.85
CA ASP A 151 -14.15 -17.22 -1.59
C ASP A 151 -14.04 -17.55 -0.08
N ASN A 152 -14.66 -18.67 0.31
CA ASN A 152 -14.67 -19.08 1.72
C ASN A 152 -13.29 -19.53 2.19
N LYS A 153 -12.44 -20.04 1.27
CA LYS A 153 -11.09 -20.51 1.57
C LYS A 153 -10.20 -19.36 2.04
N LEU A 154 -10.22 -18.23 1.35
CA LEU A 154 -9.52 -17.01 1.74
C LEU A 154 -10.02 -16.48 3.07
N LYS A 155 -11.35 -16.39 3.24
CA LYS A 155 -11.96 -15.93 4.51
C LYS A 155 -11.53 -16.80 5.69
N GLN A 156 -11.52 -18.12 5.53
CA GLN A 156 -11.07 -19.06 6.57
C GLN A 156 -9.58 -18.93 6.85
N ASN A 157 -8.75 -18.84 5.80
CA ASN A 157 -7.31 -18.66 5.95
C ASN A 157 -6.96 -17.37 6.71
N LEU A 158 -7.61 -16.25 6.37
CA LEU A 158 -7.46 -14.99 7.09
C LEU A 158 -7.87 -15.14 8.55
N ARG A 159 -9.03 -15.74 8.84
CA ARG A 159 -9.46 -15.98 10.23
C ARG A 159 -8.45 -16.80 11.03
N SER A 160 -7.84 -17.82 10.43
CA SER A 160 -6.78 -18.61 11.07
C SER A 160 -5.56 -17.74 11.39
N GLN A 161 -5.04 -17.01 10.40
CA GLN A 161 -3.89 -16.14 10.59
C GLN A 161 -4.13 -15.05 11.65
N LEU A 162 -5.33 -14.47 11.69
CA LEU A 162 -5.70 -13.46 12.69
C LEU A 162 -5.89 -14.07 14.09
N GLY A 163 -6.37 -15.31 14.19
CA GLY A 163 -6.46 -16.05 15.46
C GLY A 163 -5.08 -16.38 16.06
N GLU A 164 -4.10 -16.65 15.20
CA GLU A 164 -2.70 -16.92 15.56
C GLU A 164 -1.86 -15.65 15.78
N HIS A 165 -2.44 -14.47 15.55
CA HIS A 165 -1.73 -13.20 15.68
C HIS A 165 -1.18 -13.00 17.11
N PRO A 166 0.05 -12.51 17.32
CA PRO A 166 0.68 -12.44 18.64
C PRO A 166 0.03 -11.47 19.64
N ARG A 167 -0.86 -10.58 19.17
CA ARG A 167 -1.58 -9.64 20.03
C ARG A 167 -2.48 -10.34 21.04
N GLU A 168 -2.64 -9.73 22.20
CA GLU A 168 -3.60 -10.14 23.22
C GLU A 168 -5.04 -10.02 22.68
N ILE A 169 -5.41 -8.83 22.19
CA ILE A 169 -6.66 -8.62 21.46
C ILE A 169 -6.43 -8.99 20.00
N LYS A 170 -6.99 -10.12 19.57
CA LYS A 170 -6.85 -10.61 18.19
C LYS A 170 -7.46 -9.63 17.19
N PRO A 171 -6.79 -9.34 16.06
CA PRO A 171 -7.39 -8.57 15.00
C PRO A 171 -8.65 -9.28 14.48
N PHE A 172 -9.68 -8.53 14.12
CA PHE A 172 -10.91 -9.12 13.58
C PHE A 172 -11.00 -8.94 12.06
N LEU A 173 -11.66 -9.91 11.42
CA LEU A 173 -11.99 -9.85 10.00
C LEU A 173 -13.39 -9.25 9.82
N LYS A 174 -13.48 -8.11 9.12
CA LYS A 174 -14.73 -7.48 8.70
C LYS A 174 -14.99 -7.73 7.22
N LEU A 175 -16.24 -8.06 6.89
CA LEU A 175 -16.70 -8.30 5.51
C LEU A 175 -17.70 -7.20 5.14
N ASN A 176 -17.49 -6.53 4.01
CA ASN A 176 -18.33 -5.44 3.50
C ASN A 176 -18.65 -5.61 2.01
#